data_AF-A0A164H1A4-F1
#
_entry.id   AF-A0A164H1A4-F1
#
_cell.length_a   1.000
_cell.length_b   1.000
_cell.length_c   1.000
_cell.angle_alpha   90.00
_cell.angle_beta   90.00
_cell.angle_gamma   90.00
#
_symmetry.space_group_name_H-M   'P 1'
#
loop_
_entity.id
_entity.type
_entity.pdbx_description
1 polymer ?
#
loop_
_entity_poly.entity_id
_entity_poly.type
_entity_poly.pdbx_seq_one_letter_code
_entity_poly.pdbx_strand_id
1 'polypeptide(L)'
;AAIPIKSDKKCLDQLIKIHKVWASVKKIEVSARENENSQRQIQEFNNSMNSLCDLSPSDVENQLKALRTNNWQEDLEFLAGQRQYPQTGTMYGLDRKEQERASSRQRRMNRKQSCSIADK
;
A
#
# COMPACT_ATOMS: atom_id res chain seq x y z
N ALA A 1 -5.80 -14.46 5.11
CA ALA A 1 -5.29 -13.75 6.29
C ALA A 1 -6.47 -13.25 7.11
N ALA A 2 -6.46 -13.45 8.43
CA ALA A 2 -7.55 -13.04 9.34
C ALA A 2 -7.23 -11.69 9.99
N ILE A 3 -6.85 -10.69 9.17
CA ILE A 3 -6.42 -9.38 9.65
C ILE A 3 -7.64 -8.60 10.14
N PRO A 4 -7.64 -8.11 11.40
CA PRO A 4 -8.66 -7.21 11.88
C PRO A 4 -8.78 -5.94 11.01
N ILE A 5 -10.02 -5.47 10.85
CA ILE A 5 -10.33 -4.27 10.07
C ILE A 5 -10.89 -3.20 11.02
N LYS A 6 -10.52 -1.94 10.77
CA LYS A 6 -11.10 -0.77 11.43
C LYS A 6 -12.63 -0.78 11.29
N SER A 7 -13.35 -0.23 12.26
CA SER A 7 -14.79 -0.01 12.09
C SER A 7 -15.07 0.96 10.93
N ASP A 8 -16.22 0.79 10.26
CA ASP A 8 -16.64 1.64 9.14
C ASP A 8 -16.56 3.13 9.49
N LYS A 9 -16.97 3.50 10.72
CA LYS A 9 -16.84 4.87 11.22
C LYS A 9 -15.40 5.38 11.16
N LYS A 10 -14.41 4.60 11.62
CA LYS A 10 -12.99 5.00 11.57
C LYS A 10 -12.50 5.14 10.13
N CYS A 11 -12.94 4.27 9.22
CA CYS A 11 -12.64 4.37 7.79
C CYS A 11 -13.22 5.65 7.18
N LEU A 12 -14.48 5.97 7.47
CA LEU A 12 -15.16 7.19 7.03
C LEU A 12 -14.51 8.44 7.62
N ASP A 13 -14.18 8.46 8.91
CA ASP A 13 -13.50 9.57 9.56
C ASP A 13 -12.14 9.86 8.90
N GLN A 14 -11.40 8.80 8.52
CA GLN A 14 -10.14 8.93 7.79
C GLN A 14 -10.35 9.53 6.40
N LEU A 15 -11.35 9.08 5.64
CA LEU A 15 -11.70 9.65 4.34
C LEU A 15 -12.07 11.13 4.44
N ILE A 16 -12.91 11.49 5.40
CA ILE A 16 -13.32 12.87 5.66
C ILE A 16 -12.10 13.72 6.01
N LYS A 17 -11.20 13.22 6.86
CA LYS A 17 -9.96 13.92 7.22
C LYS A 17 -9.10 14.18 5.98
N ILE A 18 -8.84 13.16 5.17
CA ILE A 18 -8.05 13.28 3.94
C ILE A 18 -8.66 14.31 3.00
N HIS A 19 -9.98 14.26 2.79
CA HIS A 19 -10.69 15.22 1.95
C HIS A 19 -10.55 16.66 2.46
N LYS A 20 -10.63 16.88 3.78
CA LYS A 20 -10.43 18.22 4.39
C LYS A 20 -9.01 18.74 4.16
N VAL A 21 -7.99 17.90 4.34
CA VAL A 21 -6.58 18.27 4.10
C VAL A 21 -6.33 18.54 2.61
N TRP A 22 -6.90 17.73 1.72
CA TRP A 22 -6.84 17.99 0.28
C TRP A 22 -7.47 19.33 -0.09
N ALA A 23 -8.64 19.63 0.47
CA ALA A 23 -9.34 20.89 0.22
C ALA A 23 -8.55 22.11 0.72
N SER A 24 -7.77 22.00 1.80
CA SER A 24 -6.87 23.08 2.23
C SER A 24 -5.66 23.21 1.31
N VAL A 25 -5.03 22.10 0.90
CA VAL A 25 -3.89 22.11 -0.04
C VAL A 25 -4.27 22.74 -1.37
N LYS A 26 -5.50 22.49 -1.86
CA LYS A 26 -6.02 23.10 -3.09
C LYS A 26 -6.12 24.63 -3.06
N LYS A 27 -6.21 25.23 -1.88
CA LYS A 27 -6.31 26.68 -1.70
C LYS A 27 -4.94 27.36 -1.65
N ILE A 28 -3.84 26.60 -1.59
CA ILE A 28 -2.49 27.14 -1.57
C ILE A 28 -2.17 27.68 -2.97
N GLU A 29 -1.93 28.99 -3.05
CA GLU A 29 -1.44 29.63 -4.26
C GLU A 29 -0.09 29.05 -4.69
N VAL A 30 0.15 28.95 -6.00
CA VAL A 30 1.37 28.34 -6.55
C VAL A 30 2.63 29.02 -6.02
N SER A 31 2.61 30.36 -5.94
CA SER A 31 3.69 31.19 -5.39
C SER A 31 4.03 30.88 -3.92
N ALA A 32 3.05 30.43 -3.15
CA ALA A 32 3.18 30.17 -1.71
C ALA A 32 3.53 28.70 -1.37
N ARG A 33 3.70 27.82 -2.37
CA ARG A 33 3.93 26.38 -2.14
C ARG A 33 5.30 26.07 -1.54
N GLU A 34 6.30 26.92 -1.80
CA GLU A 34 7.65 26.77 -1.24
C GLU A 34 7.73 27.23 0.24
N ASN A 35 6.68 27.84 0.77
CA ASN A 35 6.63 28.21 2.19
C ASN A 35 6.62 26.93 3.06
N GLU A 36 7.35 26.96 4.17
CA GLU A 36 7.45 25.86 5.13
C GLU A 36 6.07 25.35 5.59
N ASN A 37 5.13 26.26 5.86
CA ASN A 37 3.78 25.88 6.27
C ASN A 37 3.01 25.14 5.16
N SER A 38 3.15 25.60 3.91
CA SER A 38 2.54 24.95 2.74
C SER A 38 3.14 23.56 2.50
N GLN A 39 4.46 23.44 2.60
CA GLN A 39 5.16 22.17 2.49
C GLN A 39 4.72 21.18 3.57
N ARG A 40 4.55 21.65 4.81
CA ARG A 40 4.03 20.83 5.91
C ARG A 40 2.62 20.29 5.62
N GLN A 41 1.72 21.12 5.08
CA GLN A 41 0.37 20.70 4.71
C GLN A 41 0.37 19.69 3.54
N ILE A 42 1.22 19.91 2.53
CA ILE A 42 1.38 18.99 1.40
C ILE A 42 1.95 17.64 1.90
N GLN A 43 2.93 17.68 2.80
CA GLN A 43 3.51 16.46 3.38
C GLN A 43 2.50 15.71 4.26
N GLU A 44 1.69 16.41 5.05
CA GLU A 44 0.60 15.80 5.82
C GLU A 44 -0.41 15.10 4.89
N PHE A 45 -0.77 15.74 3.78
CA PHE A 45 -1.62 15.14 2.76
C PHE A 45 -1.02 13.86 2.18
N ASN A 46 0.25 13.90 1.74
CA ASN A 46 0.95 12.75 1.18
C ASN A 46 1.03 11.59 2.17
N ASN A 47 1.36 11.87 3.44
CA ASN A 47 1.39 10.86 4.49
C ASN A 47 0.00 10.26 4.74
N SER A 48 -1.05 11.08 4.69
CA SER A 48 -2.42 10.60 4.85
C SER A 48 -2.87 9.74 3.66
N MET A 49 -2.45 10.08 2.44
CA MET A 49 -2.70 9.27 1.24
C MET A 49 -2.03 7.90 1.31
N ASN A 50 -0.80 7.81 1.84
CA ASN A 50 -0.11 6.53 2.01
C ASN A 50 -0.85 5.55 2.93
N SER A 51 -1.71 6.06 3.81
CA SER A 51 -2.51 5.25 4.74
C SER A 51 -3.98 5.06 4.30
N LEU A 52 -4.41 5.66 3.18
CA LEU A 52 -5.81 5.70 2.73
C LEU A 52 -6.42 4.29 2.60
N CYS A 53 -5.67 3.36 2.01
CA CYS A 53 -6.13 1.99 1.79
C CYS A 53 -5.69 1.02 2.91
N ASP A 54 -5.02 1.52 3.97
CA ASP A 54 -4.70 0.69 5.13
C ASP A 54 -5.91 0.62 6.05
N LEU A 55 -6.68 -0.46 5.90
CA LEU A 55 -7.88 -0.72 6.69
C LEU A 55 -7.57 -1.39 8.03
N SER A 56 -6.32 -1.78 8.29
CA SER A 56 -5.96 -2.46 9.53
C SER A 56 -5.85 -1.47 10.69
N PRO A 57 -6.30 -1.82 11.90
CA PRO A 57 -6.22 -0.92 13.05
C PRO A 57 -4.77 -0.70 13.48
N SER A 58 -4.50 0.40 14.20
CA SER A 58 -3.15 0.73 14.68
C SER A 58 -2.59 -0.30 15.66
N ASP A 59 -3.47 -0.98 16.40
CA ASP A 59 -3.17 -2.04 17.37
C ASP A 59 -3.33 -3.45 16.79
N VAL A 60 -3.29 -3.60 15.46
CA VAL A 60 -3.48 -4.87 14.74
C VAL A 60 -2.62 -6.02 15.28
N GLU A 61 -1.36 -5.75 15.65
CA GLU A 61 -0.47 -6.77 16.23
C GLU A 61 -1.00 -7.30 17.57
N ASN A 62 -1.50 -6.43 18.44
CA ASN A 62 -2.06 -6.83 19.73
C ASN A 62 -3.36 -7.61 19.54
N GLN A 63 -4.19 -7.19 18.58
CA GLN A 63 -5.42 -7.90 18.24
C GLN A 63 -5.13 -9.29 17.68
N LEU A 64 -4.16 -9.41 16.76
CA LEU A 64 -3.72 -10.70 16.21
C LEU A 64 -3.18 -11.64 17.30
N LYS A 65 -2.32 -11.15 18.19
CA LYS A 65 -1.83 -11.93 19.34
C LYS A 65 -2.96 -12.39 20.27
N ALA A 66 -3.97 -11.55 20.46
CA ALA A 66 -5.12 -11.86 21.32
C ALA A 66 -6.02 -12.98 20.74
N LEU A 67 -6.02 -13.20 19.42
CA LEU A 67 -6.79 -14.27 18.78
C LEU A 67 -6.26 -15.68 19.10
N ARG A 68 -5.02 -15.80 19.61
CA ARG A 68 -4.37 -17.07 19.98
C ARG A 68 -4.40 -18.14 18.87
N THR A 69 -4.47 -17.73 17.61
CA THR A 69 -4.37 -18.62 16.45
C THR A 69 -2.89 -18.93 16.19
N ASN A 70 -2.54 -20.12 15.69
CA ASN A 70 -1.12 -20.44 15.42
C ASN A 70 -0.51 -19.60 14.28
N ASN A 71 -1.34 -18.93 13.48
CA ASN A 71 -0.94 -18.27 12.23
C ASN A 71 -0.89 -16.74 12.35
N TRP A 72 -1.01 -16.18 13.55
CA TRP A 72 -1.04 -14.72 13.76
C TRP A 72 0.24 -14.02 13.25
N GLN A 73 1.38 -14.72 13.29
CA GLN A 73 2.67 -14.24 12.79
C GLN A 73 2.66 -14.14 11.26
N GLU A 74 2.15 -15.17 10.57
CA GLU A 74 2.01 -15.18 9.11
C GLU A 74 1.08 -14.05 8.63
N ASP A 75 -0.03 -13.81 9.35
CA ASP A 75 -0.96 -12.72 9.05
C ASP A 75 -0.31 -11.34 9.24
N LEU A 76 0.56 -11.19 10.24
CA LEU A 76 1.31 -9.96 10.49
C LEU A 76 2.40 -9.73 9.43
N GLU A 77 3.13 -10.77 9.04
CA GLU A 77 4.12 -10.71 7.97
C GLU A 77 3.47 -10.39 6.61
N PHE A 78 2.32 -11.01 6.33
CA PHE A 78 1.53 -10.69 5.14
C PHE A 78 1.10 -9.22 5.14
N LEU A 79 0.59 -8.70 6.27
CA LEU A 79 0.22 -7.29 6.39
C LEU A 79 1.42 -6.35 6.18
N ALA A 80 2.58 -6.68 6.75
CA ALA A 80 3.81 -5.90 6.58
C ALA A 80 4.23 -5.87 5.10
N GLY A 81 4.17 -7.01 4.41
CA GLY A 81 4.47 -7.08 2.97
C GLY A 81 3.46 -6.33 2.10
N GLN A 82 2.19 -6.23 2.51
CA GLN A 82 1.16 -5.43 1.82
C GLN A 82 1.39 -3.92 1.96
N ARG A 83 2.09 -3.48 3.02
CA ARG A 83 2.45 -2.07 3.27
C ARG A 83 3.73 -1.62 2.56
N GLN A 84 4.55 -2.54 2.03
CA GLN A 84 5.77 -2.23 1.31
C GLN A 84 5.47 -1.84 -0.15
N TYR A 85 6.37 -1.04 -0.76
CA TYR A 85 6.39 -0.80 -2.19
C TYR A 85 7.73 -1.25 -2.80
N PRO A 86 7.74 -2.12 -3.83
CA PRO A 86 6.57 -2.84 -4.34
C PRO A 86 5.97 -3.77 -3.28
N GLN A 87 4.69 -4.09 -3.39
CA GLN A 87 3.99 -4.95 -2.44
C GLN A 87 4.54 -6.38 -2.54
N THR A 88 5.00 -6.92 -1.41
CA THR A 88 5.63 -8.26 -1.31
C THR A 88 4.76 -9.26 -0.57
N GLY A 89 3.76 -8.78 0.18
CA GLY A 89 2.81 -9.64 0.89
C GLY A 89 1.93 -10.36 -0.11
N THR A 90 1.92 -11.70 -0.09
CA THR A 90 1.17 -12.50 -1.05
C THR A 90 0.12 -13.36 -0.35
N MET A 91 -1.12 -13.34 -0.85
CA MET A 91 -2.14 -14.29 -0.44
C MET A 91 -1.86 -15.64 -1.07
N TYR A 92 -1.73 -16.66 -0.22
CA TYR A 92 -1.46 -18.02 -0.65
C TYR A 92 -2.49 -18.48 -1.70
N GLY A 93 -2.02 -18.80 -2.91
CA GLY A 93 -2.81 -19.40 -4.00
C GLY A 93 -3.27 -18.46 -5.12
N LEU A 94 -3.55 -17.19 -4.84
CA LEU A 94 -3.92 -16.20 -5.88
C LEU A 94 -2.67 -15.52 -6.45
N ASP A 95 -1.82 -15.00 -5.59
CA ASP A 95 -0.65 -14.21 -6.00
C ASP A 95 0.48 -15.08 -6.55
N ARG A 96 0.53 -16.36 -6.15
CA ARG A 96 1.47 -17.33 -6.74
C ARG A 96 1.24 -17.49 -8.24
N LYS A 97 -0.02 -17.58 -8.67
CA LYS A 97 -0.38 -17.67 -10.09
C LYS A 97 -0.04 -16.39 -10.84
N GLU A 98 -0.15 -15.24 -10.19
CA GLU A 98 0.19 -13.95 -10.78
C GLU A 98 1.70 -13.76 -10.92
N GLN A 99 2.48 -14.12 -9.90
CA GLN A 99 3.94 -14.17 -9.98
C GLN A 99 4.43 -15.16 -11.05
N GLU A 100 3.88 -16.38 -11.10
CA GLU A 100 4.19 -17.37 -12.14
C GLU A 100 3.90 -16.81 -13.55
N ARG A 101 2.78 -16.08 -13.73
CA ARG A 101 2.45 -15.40 -14.99
C ARG A 101 3.42 -14.26 -15.30
N ALA A 102 3.77 -13.43 -14.32
CA ALA A 102 4.71 -12.33 -14.49
C ALA A 102 6.11 -12.83 -14.86
N SER A 103 6.63 -13.85 -14.16
CA SER A 103 7.89 -14.51 -14.49
C SER A 103 7.85 -15.15 -15.88
N SER A 104 6.72 -15.77 -16.27
CA SER A 104 6.56 -16.33 -17.62
C SER A 104 6.56 -15.24 -18.70
N ARG A 105 5.94 -14.08 -18.45
CA ARG A 105 5.98 -12.92 -19.37
C ARG A 105 7.40 -12.37 -19.50
N GLN A 106 8.12 -12.24 -18.39
CA GLN A 106 9.52 -11.77 -18.38
C GLN A 106 10.43 -12.72 -19.18
N ARG A 107 10.30 -14.03 -18.98
CA ARG A 107 11.03 -15.04 -19.77
C ARG A 107 10.76 -14.93 -21.27
N ARG A 108 9.50 -14.66 -21.67
CA ARG A 108 9.15 -14.44 -23.08
C ARG A 108 9.75 -13.16 -23.64
N MET A 109 9.76 -12.06 -22.88
CA MET A 109 10.41 -10.81 -23.30
C MET A 109 11.91 -10.99 -23.49
N ASN A 110 12.59 -11.60 -22.51
CA ASN A 110 14.02 -11.87 -22.59
C ASN A 110 14.37 -12.77 -23.79
N ARG A 111 13.53 -13.77 -24.09
CA ARG A 111 13.73 -14.66 -25.26
C ARG A 111 13.53 -13.95 -26.60
N LYS A 112 12.61 -12.97 -26.68
CA LYS A 112 12.44 -12.13 -27.89
C LYS A 112 13.62 -11.18 -28.08
N GLN A 113 14.15 -10.59 -26.99
CA GLN A 113 15.36 -9.76 -27.05
C GLN A 113 16.59 -10.57 -27.46
N SER A 114 16.75 -11.80 -26.95
CA SER A 114 17.89 -12.65 -27.32
C SER A 114 17.86 -13.11 -28.78
N CYS A 115 16.67 -13.39 -29.36
CA CYS A 115 16.55 -13.71 -30.79
C CYS A 115 16.80 -12.47 -31.67
N SER A 116 16.33 -11.29 -31.28
CA SER A 116 16.55 -10.03 -32.01
C SER A 116 18.03 -9.62 -32.10
N ILE A 117 18.89 -10.11 -31.21
CA ILE A 117 20.33 -9.82 -31.21
C ILE A 117 21.10 -10.84 -32.06
N ALA A 118 20.54 -12.03 -32.30
CA ALA A 118 21.17 -13.09 -33.09
C ALA A 118 20.97 -12.93 -34.61
N ASP A 119 20.08 -12.03 -35.05
CA ASP A 119 19.77 -11.76 -36.46
C ASP A 119 20.46 -10.47 -37.01
N LYS A 120 21.49 -9.97 -36.33
CA LYS A 120 22.37 -8.89 -36.79
C LYS A 120 23.82 -9.35 -36.84
#